data_AF-A0A4Y1Q4A1-F1
#
_entry.id   AF-A0A4Y1Q4A1-F1
#
_cell.length_a   1.000
_cell.length_b   1.000
_cell.length_c   1.000
_cell.angle_alpha   90.00
_cell.angle_beta   90.00
_cell.angle_gamma   90.00
#
_symmetry.space_group_name_H-M   'P 1'
#
loop_
_entity.id
_entity.type
_entity.pdbx_description
1 polymer ?
#
loop_
_entity_poly.entity_id
_entity_poly.type
_entity_poly.pdbx_seq_one_letter_code
_entity_poly.pdbx_strand_id
1 'polypeptide(L)'
;PNSNRIVTASQDRNAYVWSQSPDPLTGRMVWKPTLVLLRINRAATFVRWSPNEDKFAVASGARAIAVCSFDPENNWWVARQL
;
A
#
# COMPACT_ATOMS: atom_id res chain seq x y z
N PRO A 1 -13.11 -5.05 9.40
CA PRO A 1 -12.16 -4.07 8.84
C PRO A 1 -12.46 -2.69 9.46
N ASN A 2 -11.43 -1.94 9.88
CA ASN A 2 -11.59 -0.78 10.77
C ASN A 2 -11.09 0.54 10.16
N SER A 3 -9.99 0.53 9.41
CA SER A 3 -9.33 1.74 8.90
C SER A 3 -9.88 2.28 7.59
N ASN A 4 -10.77 1.52 6.91
CA ASN A 4 -11.35 1.88 5.62
C ASN A 4 -10.30 2.26 4.56
N ARG A 5 -9.19 1.52 4.51
CA ARG A 5 -8.11 1.70 3.52
C ARG A 5 -8.15 0.60 2.48
N ILE A 6 -7.97 0.99 1.22
CA ILE A 6 -7.83 0.04 0.10
C ILE A 6 -6.35 -0.07 -0.22
N VAL A 7 -5.87 -1.29 -0.49
CA VAL A 7 -4.53 -1.50 -1.04
C VAL A 7 -4.64 -2.07 -2.45
N THR A 8 -3.86 -1.53 -3.37
CA THR A 8 -3.73 -2.05 -4.73
C THR A 8 -2.27 -2.30 -5.03
N ALA A 9 -1.98 -3.32 -5.83
CA ALA A 9 -0.64 -3.60 -6.37
C ALA A 9 -0.80 -3.98 -7.85
N SER A 10 0.17 -3.61 -8.68
CA SER A 10 0.06 -3.75 -10.14
C SER A 10 1.36 -4.26 -10.79
N GLN A 11 1.24 -4.64 -12.06
CA GLN A 11 2.35 -5.12 -12.89
C GLN A 11 3.39 -4.02 -13.19
N ASP A 12 3.02 -2.75 -12.97
CA ASP A 12 3.92 -1.59 -13.03
C ASP A 12 4.99 -1.57 -11.91
N ARG A 13 4.92 -2.55 -10.99
CA ARG A 13 5.82 -2.76 -9.84
C ARG A 13 5.54 -1.82 -8.66
N ASN A 14 4.41 -1.14 -8.66
CA ASN A 14 3.99 -0.25 -7.59
C ASN A 14 2.88 -0.86 -6.74
N ALA A 15 2.77 -0.35 -5.51
CA ALA A 15 1.58 -0.48 -4.69
C ALA A 15 1.10 0.90 -4.26
N TYR A 16 -0.20 1.00 -4.01
CA TYR A 16 -0.83 2.20 -3.48
C TYR A 16 -1.71 1.83 -2.30
N VAL A 17 -1.61 2.63 -1.24
CA VAL A 17 -2.57 2.64 -0.15
C VAL A 17 -3.49 3.82 -0.37
N TRP A 18 -4.77 3.55 -0.53
CA TRP A 18 -5.80 4.55 -0.75
C TRP A 18 -6.49 4.84 0.58
N SER A 19 -6.62 6.13 0.90
CA SER A 19 -7.38 6.63 2.04
C SER A 19 -8.35 7.69 1.56
N GLN A 20 -9.52 7.79 2.20
CA GLN A 20 -10.44 8.88 1.92
C GLN A 20 -10.00 10.12 2.69
N SER A 21 -10.00 11.26 2.01
CA SER A 21 -9.81 12.57 2.63
C SER A 21 -10.82 13.56 2.06
N PRO A 22 -11.26 14.56 2.84
CA PRO A 22 -12.12 15.60 2.31
C PRO A 22 -11.36 16.41 1.25
N ASP A 23 -12.03 16.66 0.13
CA ASP A 23 -11.60 17.62 -0.88
C ASP A 23 -11.69 19.04 -0.30
N PRO A 24 -10.58 19.82 -0.29
CA PRO A 24 -10.56 21.18 0.26
C PRO A 24 -11.59 22.13 -0.38
N LEU A 25 -12.01 21.89 -1.62
CA LEU A 25 -12.91 22.78 -2.35
C LEU A 25 -14.37 22.37 -2.22
N THR A 26 -14.66 21.07 -2.26
CA THR A 26 -16.03 20.55 -2.34
C THR A 26 -16.51 19.91 -1.03
N GLY A 27 -15.61 19.66 -0.07
CA GLY A 27 -15.91 18.94 1.17
C GLY A 27 -16.26 17.46 0.98
N ARG A 28 -16.27 16.95 -0.26
CA ARG A 28 -16.60 15.54 -0.55
C ARG A 28 -15.42 14.64 -0.20
N MET A 29 -15.71 13.42 0.26
CA MET A 29 -14.69 12.41 0.50
C MET A 29 -14.14 11.90 -0.84
N VAL A 30 -12.84 12.05 -1.04
CA VAL A 30 -12.13 11.60 -2.26
C VAL A 30 -11.02 10.64 -1.86
N TRP A 31 -10.87 9.55 -2.62
CA TRP A 31 -9.77 8.60 -2.45
C TRP A 31 -8.46 9.22 -2.91
N LYS A 32 -7.50 9.34 -1.99
CA LYS A 32 -6.14 9.79 -2.27
C LYS A 32 -5.17 8.61 -2.21
N PRO A 33 -4.37 8.37 -3.26
CA PRO A 33 -3.36 7.34 -3.26
C PRO A 33 -2.09 7.80 -2.53
N THR A 34 -1.53 6.92 -1.71
CA THR A 34 -0.16 7.04 -1.19
C THR A 34 0.70 5.96 -1.83
N LEU A 35 1.75 6.37 -2.54
CA LEU A 35 2.68 5.45 -3.21
C LEU A 35 3.48 4.64 -2.18
N VAL A 36 3.61 3.33 -2.43
CA VAL A 36 4.46 2.43 -1.64
C VAL A 36 5.54 1.84 -2.54
N LEU A 37 6.80 2.09 -2.18
CA LEU A 37 7.96 1.60 -2.92
C LEU A 37 8.26 0.15 -2.54
N LEU A 38 7.79 -0.79 -3.36
CA LEU A 38 7.95 -2.23 -3.11
C LEU A 38 9.38 -2.75 -3.30
N ARG A 39 10.26 -2.01 -3.98
CA ARG A 39 11.64 -2.41 -4.31
C ARG A 39 11.74 -3.76 -5.07
N ILE A 40 10.75 -4.06 -5.91
CA ILE A 40 10.72 -5.26 -6.77
C ILE A 40 11.10 -4.92 -8.21
N ASN A 41 11.72 -5.89 -8.91
CA ASN A 41 12.12 -5.75 -10.32
C ASN A 41 11.24 -6.56 -11.29
N ARG A 42 10.11 -7.09 -10.81
CA ARG A 42 9.09 -7.85 -11.55
C ARG A 42 7.70 -7.44 -11.07
N ALA A 43 6.68 -7.77 -11.86
CA ALA A 43 5.28 -7.45 -11.57
C ALA A 43 4.83 -7.91 -10.17
N ALA A 44 4.03 -7.08 -9.48
CA ALA A 44 3.24 -7.52 -8.35
C ALA A 44 2.04 -8.33 -8.85
N THR A 45 1.71 -9.42 -8.15
CA THR A 45 0.69 -10.38 -8.58
C THR A 45 -0.45 -10.51 -7.58
N PHE A 46 -0.19 -10.23 -6.31
CA PHE A 46 -1.20 -10.35 -5.26
C PHE A 46 -0.88 -9.41 -4.11
N VAL A 47 -1.91 -8.90 -3.43
CA VAL A 47 -1.74 -8.07 -2.23
C VAL A 47 -2.81 -8.40 -1.19
N ARG A 48 -2.44 -8.36 0.08
CA ARG A 48 -3.38 -8.56 1.19
C ARG A 48 -2.94 -7.82 2.44
N TRP A 49 -3.92 -7.18 3.10
CA TRP A 49 -3.75 -6.62 4.45
C TRP A 49 -3.58 -7.72 5.49
N SER A 50 -2.75 -7.44 6.50
CA SER A 50 -2.78 -8.19 7.75
C SER A 50 -4.13 -8.02 8.46
N PRO A 51 -4.57 -8.98 9.30
CA PRO A 51 -5.82 -8.87 10.05
C PRO A 51 -5.91 -7.62 10.95
N ASN A 52 -4.77 -7.14 11.43
CA ASN A 52 -4.65 -5.96 12.29
C ASN A 52 -4.57 -4.65 11.50
N GLU A 53 -4.49 -4.70 10.16
CA GLU A 53 -4.41 -3.53 9.26
C GLU A 53 -3.20 -2.61 9.48
N ASP A 54 -2.17 -3.08 10.19
CA ASP A 54 -0.91 -2.36 10.43
C ASP A 54 0.11 -2.60 9.31
N LYS A 55 0.02 -3.77 8.67
CA LYS A 55 0.91 -4.18 7.56
C LYS A 55 0.12 -4.80 6.40
N PHE A 56 0.75 -4.86 5.24
CA PHE A 56 0.27 -5.67 4.12
C PHE A 56 1.42 -6.39 3.42
N ALA A 57 1.11 -7.49 2.75
CA ALA A 57 2.08 -8.27 2.00
C ALA A 57 1.77 -8.23 0.51
N VAL A 58 2.80 -8.06 -0.32
CA VAL A 58 2.71 -8.10 -1.78
C VAL A 58 3.53 -9.28 -2.31
N ALA A 59 2.87 -10.18 -3.02
CA ALA A 59 3.54 -11.24 -3.77
C ALA A 59 3.97 -10.70 -5.14
N SER A 60 5.11 -11.16 -5.64
CA SER A 60 5.66 -10.71 -6.90
C SER A 60 6.26 -11.84 -7.72
N GLY A 61 6.39 -11.60 -9.04
CA GLY A 61 7.15 -12.47 -9.94
C GLY A 61 8.66 -12.48 -9.68
N ALA A 62 9.16 -11.71 -8.71
CA ALA A 62 10.58 -11.68 -8.32
C ALA A 62 10.97 -12.84 -7.40
N ARG A 63 10.05 -13.79 -7.14
CA ARG A 63 10.21 -14.89 -6.17
C ARG A 63 10.46 -14.39 -4.73
N ALA A 64 9.93 -13.21 -4.41
CA ALA A 64 10.05 -12.58 -3.10
C ALA A 64 8.70 -11.98 -2.68
N ILE A 65 8.52 -11.86 -1.36
CA ILE A 65 7.35 -11.22 -0.75
C ILE A 65 7.79 -9.90 -0.11
N ALA A 66 7.13 -8.80 -0.48
CA ALA A 66 7.35 -7.51 0.15
C ALA A 66 6.34 -7.29 1.28
N VAL A 67 6.81 -7.25 2.52
CA VAL A 67 5.99 -6.86 3.68
C VAL A 67 6.13 -5.38 3.92
N CYS A 68 5.02 -4.65 3.84
CA CYS A 68 4.97 -3.20 3.94
C CYS A 68 4.30 -2.79 5.25
N SER A 69 4.92 -1.83 5.96
CA SER A 69 4.38 -1.21 7.18
C SER A 69 4.56 0.30 7.13
N PHE A 70 3.65 1.04 7.74
CA PHE A 70 3.74 2.49 7.83
C PHE A 70 4.74 2.89 8.92
N ASP A 71 5.63 3.84 8.60
CA ASP A 71 6.54 4.48 9.54
C ASP A 71 5.95 5.84 9.94
N PRO A 72 5.39 5.97 11.16
CA PRO A 72 4.76 7.22 11.60
C PRO A 72 5.76 8.37 11.79
N GLU A 73 7.02 8.07 12.11
CA GLU A 73 8.04 9.11 12.37
C GLU A 73 8.41 9.82 11.07
N ASN A 74 8.52 9.06 9.98
CA ASN A 74 8.91 9.60 8.68
C ASN A 74 7.71 9.81 7.72
N ASN A 75 6.50 9.40 8.10
CA ASN A 75 5.26 9.56 7.34
C ASN A 75 5.27 8.88 5.95
N TRP A 76 5.84 7.67 5.84
CA TRP A 76 5.85 6.88 4.59
C TRP A 76 5.75 5.37 4.85
N TRP A 77 5.50 4.60 3.78
CA TRP A 77 5.42 3.15 3.85
C TRP A 77 6.77 2.50 3.53
N VAL A 78 7.24 1.66 4.44
CA VAL A 78 8.51 0.93 4.32
C VAL A 78 8.23 -0.50 3.89
N ALA A 79 8.90 -0.97 2.83
CA ALA A 79 8.83 -2.35 2.35
C ALA A 79 10.09 -3.13 2.76
N ARG A 80 9.89 -4.30 3.38
CA ARG A 80 10.94 -5.28 3.69
C ARG A 80 10.73 -6.53 2.83
N GLN A 81 11.78 -6.95 2.12
CA GLN A 81 11.75 -8.21 1.36
C GLN A 81 12.00 -9.39 2.29
N LEU A 82 11.23 -10.46 2.07
CA LEU A 82 11.41 -11.79 2.64
C LEU A 82 11.78 -12.78 1.54
#